data_AF-A0A969MND2-F1
#
_entry.id   AF-A0A969MND2-F1
#
_cell.length_a   1.000
_cell.length_b   1.000
_cell.length_c   1.000
_cell.angle_alpha   90.00
_cell.angle_beta   90.00
_cell.angle_gamma   90.00
#
_symmetry.space_group_name_H-M   'P 1'
#
loop_
_entity.id
_entity.type
_entity.pdbx_description
1 polymer ?
#
loop_
_entity_poly.entity_id
_entity_poly.type
_entity_poly.pdbx_seq_one_letter_code
_entity_poly.pdbx_strand_id
1 'polypeptide(L)'
;MSPNERLRDWKIFRESLIASLSDIEILQRVANYWTTVPMVKYYLDFDNPKSWPTPWELIHFGEFCPASVAYLMFKTLELAPAKRWQNNEIKIIRIKDLEMEDFHMLLVVDSQHVLNYFYGQVVELITLHQSYEIICEYSCDTLLS
;
A
#
# COMPACT_ATOMS: atom_id res chain seq x y z
N MET A 1 -13.81 -13.99 8.83
CA MET A 1 -13.97 -12.74 9.60
C MET A 1 -15.16 -11.97 9.05
N SER A 2 -16.02 -11.49 9.93
CA SER A 2 -17.07 -10.51 9.66
C SER A 2 -16.48 -9.12 9.35
N PRO A 3 -17.26 -8.18 8.77
CA PRO A 3 -16.81 -6.82 8.52
C PRO A 3 -16.23 -6.10 9.75
N ASN A 4 -16.90 -6.23 10.90
CA ASN A 4 -16.47 -5.60 12.15
C ASN A 4 -15.17 -6.22 12.70
N GLU A 5 -14.98 -7.53 12.53
CA GLU A 5 -13.74 -8.19 12.92
C GLU A 5 -12.57 -7.71 12.07
N ARG A 6 -12.75 -7.54 10.76
CA ARG A 6 -11.69 -7.01 9.87
C ARG A 6 -11.28 -5.58 10.26
N LEU A 7 -12.26 -4.71 10.51
CA LEU A 7 -11.99 -3.33 10.95
C LEU A 7 -11.28 -3.29 12.31
N ARG A 8 -11.68 -4.15 13.23
CA ARG A 8 -11.03 -4.27 14.55
C ARG A 8 -9.61 -4.79 14.43
N ASP A 9 -9.39 -5.82 13.64
CA ASP A 9 -8.08 -6.41 13.39
C ASP A 9 -7.12 -5.37 12.78
N TRP A 10 -7.54 -4.66 11.73
CA TRP A 10 -6.76 -3.59 11.13
C TRP A 10 -6.45 -2.46 12.11
N LYS A 11 -7.41 -2.07 12.95
CA LYS A 11 -7.19 -1.07 14.00
C LYS A 11 -6.10 -1.52 14.98
N ILE A 12 -6.20 -2.74 15.52
CA ILE A 12 -5.22 -3.30 16.47
C ILE A 12 -3.83 -3.36 15.82
N PHE A 13 -3.75 -3.87 14.59
CA PHE A 13 -2.50 -3.93 13.85
C PHE A 13 -1.89 -2.55 13.66
N ARG A 14 -2.64 -1.58 13.16
CA ARG A 14 -2.17 -0.21 12.95
C ARG A 14 -1.71 0.45 14.25
N GLU A 15 -2.42 0.24 15.37
CA GLU A 15 -2.04 0.76 16.69
C GLU A 15 -0.73 0.16 17.21
N SER A 16 -0.32 -1.02 16.73
CA SER A 16 0.97 -1.63 17.07
C SER A 16 2.18 -0.98 16.39
N LEU A 17 1.95 -0.15 15.36
CA LEU A 17 3.00 0.54 14.61
C LEU A 17 3.41 1.82 15.34
N ILE A 18 4.28 1.68 16.34
CA ILE A 18 4.70 2.73 17.27
C ILE A 18 6.09 3.29 16.95
N ALA A 19 6.39 4.49 17.45
CA ALA A 19 7.63 5.22 17.15
C ALA A 19 8.93 4.56 17.65
N SER A 20 8.85 3.57 18.54
CA SER A 20 10.04 2.82 19.01
C SER A 20 10.53 1.77 18.02
N LEU A 21 9.75 1.45 16.99
CA LEU A 21 10.14 0.51 15.93
C LEU A 21 11.03 1.21 14.90
N SER A 22 11.93 0.45 14.28
CA SER A 22 12.72 0.95 13.15
C SER A 22 11.86 1.09 11.89
N ASP A 23 12.31 1.91 10.94
CA ASP A 23 11.59 2.15 9.69
C ASP A 23 11.35 0.87 8.91
N ILE A 24 12.41 0.10 8.69
CA ILE A 24 12.33 -1.19 8.00
C ILE A 24 11.42 -2.19 8.73
N GLU A 25 11.39 -2.16 10.07
CA GLU A 25 10.49 -3.03 10.83
C GLU A 25 9.02 -2.66 10.64
N ILE A 26 8.69 -1.37 10.63
CA ILE A 26 7.32 -0.90 10.36
C ILE A 26 6.91 -1.29 8.94
N LEU A 27 7.75 -1.01 7.94
CA LEU A 27 7.47 -1.33 6.54
C LEU A 27 7.27 -2.84 6.34
N GLN A 28 8.14 -3.67 6.93
CA GLN A 28 8.02 -5.12 6.83
C GLN A 28 6.76 -5.66 7.52
N ARG A 29 6.38 -5.10 8.68
CA ARG A 29 5.12 -5.45 9.35
C ARG A 29 3.91 -5.12 8.48
N VAL A 30 3.90 -3.97 7.81
CA VAL A 30 2.85 -3.57 6.87
C VAL A 30 2.80 -4.50 5.66
N ALA A 31 3.95 -4.77 5.03
CA ALA A 31 4.04 -5.70 3.91
C ALA A 31 3.47 -7.08 4.28
N ASN A 32 3.85 -7.61 5.45
CA ASN A 32 3.40 -8.91 5.94
C ASN A 32 1.90 -8.94 6.25
N TYR A 33 1.37 -7.93 6.95
CA TYR A 33 -0.03 -7.88 7.35
C TYR A 33 -0.97 -8.02 6.14
N TRP A 34 -0.69 -7.28 5.08
CA TRP A 34 -1.51 -7.28 3.87
C TRP A 34 -1.35 -8.52 2.99
N THR A 35 -0.47 -9.47 3.33
CA THR A 35 -0.47 -10.80 2.66
C THR A 35 -1.59 -11.72 3.13
N THR A 36 -2.23 -11.40 4.27
CA THR A 36 -3.19 -12.29 4.92
C THR A 36 -4.63 -12.12 4.42
N VAL A 37 -4.88 -11.10 3.58
CA VAL A 37 -6.22 -10.77 3.10
C VAL A 37 -6.60 -11.60 1.86
N PRO A 38 -7.86 -12.03 1.72
CA PRO A 38 -8.29 -12.77 0.54
C PRO A 38 -8.36 -11.85 -0.68
N MET A 39 -7.64 -12.21 -1.75
CA MET A 39 -7.53 -11.39 -2.94
C MET A 39 -8.69 -11.63 -3.92
N VAL A 40 -9.26 -10.55 -4.46
CA VAL A 40 -10.17 -10.51 -5.60
C VAL A 40 -9.44 -9.98 -6.84
N LYS A 41 -9.93 -10.34 -8.03
CA LYS A 41 -9.22 -10.07 -9.28
C LYS A 41 -9.10 -8.58 -9.62
N TYR A 42 -10.19 -7.81 -9.52
CA TYR A 42 -10.21 -6.40 -9.89
C TYR A 42 -11.29 -5.67 -9.11
N TYR A 43 -10.94 -4.53 -8.53
CA TYR A 43 -11.89 -3.72 -7.78
C TYR A 43 -11.66 -2.21 -7.93
N LEU A 44 -10.42 -1.73 -7.83
CA LEU A 44 -10.13 -0.31 -8.02
C LEU A 44 -9.78 0.00 -9.47
N ASP A 45 -10.39 1.07 -10.00
CA ASP A 45 -10.01 1.69 -11.26
C ASP A 45 -8.82 2.62 -11.04
N PHE A 46 -7.69 2.27 -11.62
CA PHE A 46 -6.44 3.00 -11.51
C PHE A 46 -6.50 4.41 -12.08
N ASP A 47 -7.31 4.63 -13.11
CA ASP A 47 -7.32 5.90 -13.84
C ASP A 47 -8.22 6.94 -13.13
N ASN A 48 -8.96 6.52 -12.10
CA ASN A 48 -9.86 7.37 -11.33
C ASN A 48 -9.73 7.17 -9.81
N PRO A 49 -8.60 7.58 -9.20
CA PRO A 49 -8.38 7.46 -7.75
C PRO A 49 -9.42 8.21 -6.90
N LYS A 50 -10.05 9.26 -7.44
CA LYS A 50 -11.12 9.99 -6.76
C LYS A 50 -12.38 9.17 -6.51
N SER A 51 -12.55 8.08 -7.26
CA SER A 51 -13.67 7.14 -7.08
C SER A 51 -13.38 6.01 -6.10
N TRP A 52 -12.14 5.92 -5.58
CA TRP A 52 -11.77 4.83 -4.69
C TRP A 52 -12.56 4.92 -3.37
N PRO A 53 -13.10 3.80 -2.88
CA PRO A 53 -13.69 3.76 -1.56
C PRO A 53 -12.66 4.08 -0.49
N THR A 54 -13.14 4.53 0.67
CA THR A 54 -12.30 4.77 1.84
C THR A 54 -11.64 3.46 2.29
N PRO A 55 -10.49 3.51 3.01
CA PRO A 55 -9.87 2.29 3.53
C PRO A 55 -10.81 1.52 4.47
N TRP A 56 -11.70 2.21 5.18
CA TRP A 56 -12.75 1.58 6.00
C TRP A 56 -13.75 0.79 5.17
N GLU A 57 -14.23 1.33 4.05
CA GLU A 57 -15.16 0.62 3.16
C GLU A 57 -14.51 -0.60 2.53
N LEU A 58 -13.29 -0.47 2.00
CA LEU A 58 -12.54 -1.59 1.43
C LEU A 58 -12.40 -2.75 2.43
N ILE A 59 -12.02 -2.43 3.67
CA ILE A 59 -11.87 -3.43 4.74
C ILE A 59 -13.23 -3.98 5.17
N HIS A 60 -14.27 -3.12 5.24
CA HIS A 60 -15.62 -3.52 5.61
C HIS A 60 -16.20 -4.50 4.60
N PHE A 61 -16.08 -4.25 3.29
CA PHE A 61 -16.58 -5.14 2.25
C PHE A 61 -15.65 -6.34 2.00
N GLY A 62 -14.36 -6.20 2.31
CA GLY A 62 -13.37 -7.26 2.13
C GLY A 62 -12.93 -7.42 0.66
N GLU A 63 -12.95 -6.33 -0.10
CA GLU A 63 -12.63 -6.30 -1.52
C GLU A 63 -11.17 -5.89 -1.70
N PHE A 64 -10.28 -6.89 -1.70
CA PHE A 64 -8.84 -6.67 -1.78
C PHE A 64 -8.28 -7.09 -3.15
N CYS A 65 -7.88 -6.14 -3.98
CA CYS A 65 -7.10 -6.37 -5.19
C CYS A 65 -5.68 -5.80 -5.02
N PRO A 66 -4.72 -6.08 -5.93
CA PRO A 66 -3.35 -5.57 -5.81
C PRO A 66 -3.31 -4.05 -5.64
N ALA A 67 -4.21 -3.33 -6.30
CA ALA A 67 -4.36 -1.88 -6.20
C ALA A 67 -4.80 -1.43 -4.80
N SER A 68 -5.90 -2.01 -4.31
CA SER A 68 -6.43 -1.64 -3.00
C SER A 68 -5.45 -2.03 -1.90
N VAL A 69 -4.67 -3.09 -2.07
CA VAL A 69 -3.61 -3.46 -1.13
C VAL A 69 -2.55 -2.37 -1.03
N ALA A 70 -2.00 -1.87 -2.14
CA ALA A 70 -1.05 -0.75 -2.10
C ALA A 70 -1.66 0.51 -1.45
N TYR A 71 -2.92 0.83 -1.78
CA TYR A 71 -3.64 1.94 -1.15
C TYR A 71 -3.87 1.74 0.36
N LEU A 72 -4.19 0.52 0.78
CA LEU A 72 -4.39 0.18 2.19
C LEU A 72 -3.07 0.13 2.96
N MET A 73 -1.96 -0.26 2.34
CA MET A 73 -0.61 -0.11 2.89
C MET A 73 -0.28 1.37 3.13
N PHE A 74 -0.53 2.23 2.13
CA PHE A 74 -0.39 3.69 2.26
C PHE A 74 -1.19 4.23 3.45
N LYS A 75 -2.49 3.94 3.51
CA LYS A 75 -3.36 4.39 4.61
C LYS A 75 -3.01 3.81 5.96
N THR A 76 -2.42 2.62 6.00
CA THR A 76 -1.90 2.03 7.24
C THR A 76 -0.73 2.83 7.79
N LEU A 77 0.24 3.21 6.95
CA LEU A 77 1.39 4.02 7.34
C LEU A 77 0.97 5.45 7.72
N GLU A 78 0.10 6.07 6.93
CA GLU A 78 -0.42 7.44 7.17
C GLU A 78 -1.13 7.55 8.53
N LEU A 79 -1.94 6.56 8.88
CA LEU A 79 -2.75 6.57 10.09
C LEU A 79 -2.03 5.94 11.30
N ALA A 80 -0.81 5.42 11.15
CA ALA A 80 -0.07 4.76 12.21
C ALA A 80 0.37 5.74 13.31
N PRO A 81 0.35 5.35 14.60
CA PRO A 81 0.83 6.19 15.70
C PRO A 81 2.30 6.63 15.55
N ALA A 82 3.14 5.84 14.87
CA ALA A 82 4.52 6.20 14.57
C ALA A 82 4.64 7.55 13.85
N LYS A 83 3.65 7.92 13.01
CA LYS A 83 3.60 9.18 12.23
C LYS A 83 4.92 9.50 11.51
N ARG A 84 5.62 8.46 11.06
CA ARG A 84 6.99 8.52 10.57
C ARG A 84 7.08 9.20 9.20
N TRP A 85 6.13 8.91 8.33
CA TRP A 85 6.11 9.39 6.96
C TRP A 85 4.92 10.31 6.74
N GLN A 86 5.17 11.48 6.17
CA GLN A 86 4.13 12.48 5.85
C GLN A 86 4.35 13.05 4.44
N ASN A 87 3.27 13.53 3.82
CA ASN A 87 3.30 14.23 2.53
C ASN A 87 3.95 13.40 1.39
N ASN A 88 5.00 13.93 0.74
CA ASN A 88 5.66 13.37 -0.44
C ASN A 88 6.64 12.22 -0.14
N GLU A 89 6.80 11.82 1.11
CA GLU A 89 7.65 10.69 1.51
C GLU A 89 7.01 9.35 1.16
N ILE A 90 5.69 9.31 0.94
CA ILE A 90 4.97 8.12 0.49
C ILE A 90 4.25 8.40 -0.82
N LYS A 91 4.45 7.52 -1.79
CA LYS A 91 3.85 7.61 -3.12
C LYS A 91 3.28 6.27 -3.55
N ILE A 92 2.13 6.30 -4.20
CA ILE A 92 1.61 5.14 -4.94
C ILE A 92 1.99 5.34 -6.41
N ILE A 93 2.70 4.39 -6.99
CA ILE A 93 3.02 4.40 -8.42
C ILE A 93 2.38 3.21 -9.11
N ARG A 94 1.91 3.42 -10.34
CA ARG A 94 1.57 2.33 -11.26
C ARG A 94 2.73 2.19 -12.23
N ILE A 95 3.28 0.98 -12.29
CA ILE A 95 4.34 0.65 -13.25
C ILE A 95 3.85 -0.40 -14.24
N LYS A 96 4.47 -0.43 -15.41
CA LYS A 96 4.49 -1.57 -16.31
C LYS A 96 5.83 -2.28 -16.16
N ASP A 97 5.81 -3.50 -15.65
CA ASP A 97 6.98 -4.38 -15.64
C ASP A 97 7.23 -4.88 -17.07
N LEU A 98 8.41 -4.60 -17.61
CA LEU A 98 8.77 -4.91 -18.99
C LEU A 98 9.23 -6.37 -19.16
N GLU A 99 9.66 -7.03 -18.09
CA GLU A 99 10.07 -8.44 -18.13
C GLU A 99 8.87 -9.36 -18.03
N MET A 100 7.91 -9.03 -17.15
CA MET A 100 6.69 -9.82 -16.95
C MET A 100 5.53 -9.39 -17.85
N GLU A 101 5.66 -8.24 -18.54
CA GLU A 101 4.60 -7.59 -19.32
C GLU A 101 3.30 -7.36 -18.50
N ASP A 102 3.42 -7.07 -17.20
CA ASP A 102 2.28 -6.89 -16.28
C ASP A 102 2.30 -5.51 -15.60
N PHE A 103 1.15 -5.09 -15.08
CA PHE A 103 1.01 -3.84 -14.35
C PHE A 103 1.03 -4.07 -12.84
N HIS A 104 1.88 -3.33 -12.15
CA HIS A 104 1.94 -3.34 -10.69
C HIS A 104 1.57 -1.99 -10.11
N MET A 105 0.84 -2.02 -8.99
CA MET A 105 0.69 -0.85 -8.14
C MET A 105 1.60 -1.01 -6.93
N LEU A 106 2.51 -0.06 -6.77
CA LEU A 106 3.56 -0.10 -5.77
C LEU A 106 3.39 1.04 -4.79
N LEU A 107 3.81 0.81 -3.56
CA LEU A 107 4.00 1.86 -2.57
C LEU A 107 5.49 2.14 -2.46
N VAL A 108 5.90 3.36 -2.80
CA VAL A 108 7.27 3.86 -2.65
C VAL A 108 7.33 4.72 -1.39
N VAL A 109 8.29 4.42 -0.52
CA VAL A 109 8.52 5.10 0.75
C VAL A 109 9.95 5.65 0.78
N ASP A 110 10.11 6.91 1.15
CA ASP A 110 11.39 7.65 1.22
C ASP A 110 12.21 7.64 -0.08
N SER A 111 11.54 7.44 -1.22
CA SER A 111 12.19 7.23 -2.53
C SER A 111 13.22 6.10 -2.54
N GLN A 112 13.15 5.19 -1.55
CA GLN A 112 14.12 4.13 -1.34
C GLN A 112 13.45 2.77 -1.24
N HIS A 113 12.39 2.64 -0.45
CA HIS A 113 11.76 1.36 -0.17
C HIS A 113 10.50 1.18 -1.01
N VAL A 114 10.28 -0.04 -1.48
CA VAL A 114 9.14 -0.40 -2.33
C VAL A 114 8.40 -1.57 -1.69
N LEU A 115 7.09 -1.42 -1.52
CA LEU A 115 6.18 -2.46 -1.10
C LEU A 115 5.23 -2.83 -2.24
N ASN A 116 4.63 -4.02 -2.15
CA ASN A 116 3.65 -4.56 -3.08
C ASN A 116 4.17 -4.89 -4.51
N TYR A 117 5.49 -4.90 -4.70
CA TYR A 117 6.10 -5.51 -5.89
C TYR A 117 6.10 -7.04 -5.72
N PHE A 118 6.65 -7.53 -4.61
CA PHE A 118 6.45 -8.88 -4.10
C PHE A 118 5.63 -8.85 -2.82
N TYR A 119 4.62 -9.71 -2.72
CA TYR A 119 3.78 -9.80 -1.53
C TYR A 119 4.61 -10.16 -0.29
N GLY A 120 4.44 -9.40 0.78
CA GLY A 120 5.14 -9.64 2.05
C GLY A 120 6.61 -9.24 2.05
N GLN A 121 7.07 -8.48 1.05
CA GLN A 121 8.46 -8.03 0.99
C GLN A 121 8.56 -6.52 0.87
N VAL A 122 9.62 -5.99 1.47
CA VAL A 122 10.13 -4.64 1.21
C VAL A 122 11.38 -4.81 0.35
N VAL A 123 11.42 -4.16 -0.80
CA VAL A 123 12.57 -4.17 -1.70
C VAL A 123 13.11 -2.75 -1.88
N GLU A 124 14.35 -2.62 -2.32
CA GLU A 124 14.93 -1.32 -2.62
C GLU A 124 14.53 -0.87 -4.03
N LEU A 125 14.17 0.39 -4.21
CA LEU A 125 13.80 0.97 -5.52
C LEU A 125 14.93 0.79 -6.54
N ILE A 126 16.19 0.82 -6.07
CA ILE A 126 17.36 0.65 -6.93
C ILE A 126 17.41 -0.71 -7.61
N THR A 127 16.84 -1.75 -7.00
CA THR A 127 16.83 -3.09 -7.62
C THR A 127 15.79 -3.19 -8.73
N LEU A 128 14.85 -2.25 -8.84
CA LEU A 128 13.82 -2.24 -9.85
C LEU A 128 14.18 -1.39 -11.09
N HIS A 129 15.09 -0.40 -10.97
CA HIS A 129 15.29 0.67 -11.97
C HIS A 129 15.57 0.24 -13.44
N GLN A 130 15.81 -1.04 -13.72
CA GLN A 130 16.27 -1.49 -15.03
C GLN A 130 15.17 -2.11 -15.92
N SER A 131 13.97 -2.36 -15.38
CA SER A 131 12.98 -3.19 -16.08
C SER A 131 11.52 -2.71 -15.98
N TYR A 132 11.25 -1.44 -15.64
CA TYR A 132 9.88 -0.92 -15.61
C TYR A 132 9.71 0.48 -16.20
N GLU A 133 8.47 0.77 -16.62
CA GLU A 133 8.02 2.11 -16.99
C GLU A 133 7.00 2.63 -15.98
N ILE A 134 7.15 3.87 -15.51
CA ILE A 134 6.14 4.52 -14.65
C ILE A 134 5.00 5.03 -15.53
N ILE A 135 3.79 4.54 -15.28
CA ILE A 135 2.57 4.94 -15.98
C ILE A 135 1.92 6.14 -15.30
N CYS A 136 1.79 6.10 -13.97
CA CYS A 136 1.28 7.22 -13.18
C CYS A 136 1.81 7.17 -11.73
N GLU A 137 1.76 8.33 -11.06
CA GLU A 137 2.18 8.53 -9.67
C GLU A 137 1.11 9.34 -8.93
N TYR A 138 0.81 8.92 -7.70
CA TYR A 138 -0.10 9.60 -6.78
C TYR A 138 0.60 9.82 -5.44
N SER A 139 0.66 11.07 -4.98
CA SER A 139 1.09 11.44 -3.64
C SER A 139 -0.11 11.62 -2.70
N CYS A 140 0.17 11.80 -1.40
CA CYS A 140 -0.83 12.10 -0.37
C CYS A 140 -1.80 13.23 -0.79
N ASP A 141 -1.28 14.33 -1.33
CA ASP A 141 -2.08 15.50 -1.74
C ASP A 141 -3.01 15.19 -2.93
N THR A 142 -2.57 14.27 -3.79
CA THR A 142 -3.29 13.90 -5.03
C THR A 142 -4.41 12.89 -4.74
N LEU A 143 -4.27 12.07 -3.69
CA LEU A 143 -5.26 11.09 -3.25
C LEU A 143 -6.34 11.70 -2.35
N LEU A 144 -6.12 12.89 -1.81
CA LEU A 144 -7.01 13.57 -0.85
C LEU A 144 -7.82 14.74 -1.46
N SER A 145 -7.66 15.04 -2.76
CA SER A 145 -8.30 16.18 -3.46
C SER A 145 -9.29 15.76 -4.54
#